data_AF-A0A1J5C6Z9-F1
#
_entry.id   AF-A0A1J5C6Z9-F1
#
_cell.length_a   1.000
_cell.length_b   1.000
_cell.length_c   1.000
_cell.angle_alpha   90.00
_cell.angle_beta   90.00
_cell.angle_gamma   90.00
#
_symmetry.space_group_name_H-M   'P 1'
#
loop_
_entity.id
_entity.type
_entity.pdbx_description
1 polymer ?
#
loop_
_entity_poly.entity_id
_entity_poly.type
_entity_poly.pdbx_seq_one_letter_code
_entity_poly.pdbx_strand_id
1 'polypeptide(L)'
;MAGFTLVELVTVMVLIGILSVVAIPHFMDRIFDERGFRDAVKAAVQHARRSAVASRRFSCVNVTAGTGSAGIVAIFRDTAAPEAVGAVNCATAIALPVPGKGCASTNQVCAPNGVTLGGGSLIFDPLGRSVTAPDVLAAVVTLTVSNQTDITIQPETGYVQ
;
A
#
# COMPACT_ATOMS: atom_id res chain seq x y z
N MET A 1 28.01 22.93 -41.99
CA MET A 1 28.07 22.38 -40.62
C MET A 1 28.29 23.57 -39.70
N ALA A 2 27.22 24.10 -39.11
CA ALA A 2 27.35 25.16 -38.11
C ALA A 2 27.79 24.50 -36.80
N GLY A 3 28.97 24.84 -36.32
CA GLY A 3 29.48 24.41 -35.02
C GLY A 3 28.92 25.29 -33.91
N PHE A 4 28.69 24.70 -32.73
CA PHE A 4 28.36 25.45 -31.51
C PHE A 4 29.47 26.45 -31.19
N THR A 5 29.09 27.67 -30.78
CA THR A 5 30.07 28.65 -30.30
C THR A 5 30.52 28.30 -28.87
N LEU A 6 31.74 28.71 -28.48
CA LEU A 6 32.25 28.48 -27.13
C LEU A 6 31.30 29.05 -26.06
N VAL A 7 30.74 30.24 -26.30
CA VAL A 7 29.79 30.89 -25.40
C VAL A 7 28.52 30.04 -25.24
N GLU A 8 28.01 29.48 -26.34
CA GLU A 8 26.81 28.65 -26.35
C GLU A 8 27.02 27.33 -25.60
N LEU A 9 28.23 26.74 -25.68
CA LEU A 9 28.56 25.55 -24.89
C LEU A 9 28.66 25.86 -23.39
N VAL A 10 29.25 27.00 -23.03
CA VAL A 10 29.35 27.44 -21.63
C VAL A 10 27.98 27.74 -21.04
N THR A 11 27.08 28.39 -21.78
CA THR A 11 25.72 28.66 -21.29
C THR A 11 24.92 27.37 -21.10
N VAL A 12 25.06 26.38 -22.00
CA VAL A 12 24.43 25.06 -21.84
C VAL A 12 24.94 24.34 -20.59
N MET A 13 26.25 24.37 -20.33
CA MET A 13 26.81 23.76 -19.11
C MET A 13 26.28 24.41 -17.83
N VAL A 14 26.17 25.75 -17.80
CA VAL A 14 25.61 26.46 -16.65
C VAL A 14 24.13 26.13 -16.45
N LEU A 15 23.34 26.06 -17.53
CA LEU A 15 21.92 25.69 -17.47
C LEU A 15 21.72 24.25 -16.96
N ILE A 16 22.51 23.29 -17.45
CA ILE A 16 22.45 21.91 -16.95
C ILE A 16 22.84 21.86 -15.47
N GLY A 17 23.85 22.63 -15.06
CA GLY A 17 24.23 22.77 -13.64
C GLY A 17 23.06 23.23 -12.77
N ILE A 18 22.35 24.29 -13.17
CA ILE A 18 21.20 24.81 -12.41
C ILE A 18 20.05 23.79 -12.36
N LEU A 19 19.70 23.19 -13.50
CA LEU A 19 18.63 22.19 -13.58
C LEU A 19 18.93 20.96 -12.71
N SER A 20 20.20 20.53 -12.66
CA SER A 20 20.61 19.36 -11.88
C SER A 20 20.35 19.54 -10.37
N VAL A 21 20.57 20.74 -9.84
CA VAL A 21 20.36 21.06 -8.40
C VAL A 21 18.90 20.92 -7.99
N VAL A 22 17.95 21.18 -8.90
CA VAL A 22 16.51 21.11 -8.61
C VAL A 22 15.92 19.74 -8.94
N ALA A 23 16.35 19.11 -10.04
CA ALA A 23 15.75 17.86 -10.52
C ALA A 23 16.14 16.63 -9.68
N ILE A 24 17.41 16.55 -9.26
CA ILE A 24 17.95 15.41 -8.50
C ILE A 24 17.24 15.19 -7.15
N PRO A 25 17.09 16.20 -6.26
CA PRO A 25 16.47 15.98 -4.94
C PRO A 25 15.02 15.48 -5.06
N HIS A 26 14.25 16.04 -6.00
CA HIS A 26 12.85 15.63 -6.18
C HIS A 26 12.72 14.16 -6.61
N PHE A 27 13.63 13.67 -7.45
CA PHE A 27 13.62 12.27 -7.88
C PHE A 27 13.93 11.32 -6.73
N MET A 28 14.86 11.70 -5.83
CA MET A 28 15.18 10.89 -4.66
C MET A 28 14.00 10.78 -3.69
N ASP A 29 13.31 11.90 -3.40
CA ASP A 29 12.16 11.92 -2.49
C ASP A 29 11.06 10.92 -2.92
N ARG A 30 10.77 10.85 -4.23
CA ARG A 30 9.75 9.94 -4.76
C ARG A 30 10.09 8.46 -4.53
N ILE A 31 11.35 8.07 -4.77
CA ILE A 31 11.80 6.70 -4.56
C ILE A 31 11.62 6.27 -3.09
N PHE A 32 11.88 7.17 -2.15
CA PHE A 32 11.68 6.89 -0.73
C PHE A 32 10.21 6.81 -0.37
N ASP A 33 9.37 7.69 -0.91
CA ASP A 33 7.92 7.66 -0.68
C ASP A 33 7.27 6.37 -1.22
N GLU A 34 7.69 5.92 -2.41
CA GLU A 34 7.16 4.72 -3.06
C GLU A 34 7.54 3.45 -2.27
N ARG A 35 8.82 3.34 -1.88
CA ARG A 35 9.30 2.21 -1.06
C ARG A 35 8.68 2.23 0.33
N GLY A 36 8.68 3.39 0.98
CA GLY A 36 8.12 3.56 2.32
C GLY A 36 6.62 3.25 2.35
N PHE A 37 5.88 3.68 1.33
CA PHE A 37 4.46 3.35 1.19
C PHE A 37 4.23 1.86 0.95
N ARG A 38 5.02 1.22 0.07
CA ARG A 38 4.95 -0.24 -0.15
C ARG A 38 5.18 -1.02 1.16
N ASP A 39 6.20 -0.65 1.92
CA ASP A 39 6.50 -1.30 3.20
C ASP A 39 5.40 -1.06 4.25
N ALA A 40 4.82 0.14 4.28
CA ALA A 40 3.68 0.46 5.15
C ALA A 40 2.43 -0.36 4.77
N VAL A 41 2.13 -0.53 3.47
CA VAL A 41 1.04 -1.39 2.99
C VAL A 41 1.30 -2.84 3.39
N LYS A 42 2.51 -3.35 3.16
CA LYS A 42 2.90 -4.72 3.55
C LYS A 42 2.74 -4.93 5.06
N ALA A 43 3.21 -3.99 5.87
CA ALA A 43 3.08 -4.03 7.33
C ALA A 43 1.60 -3.99 7.77
N ALA A 44 0.77 -3.17 7.13
CA ALA A 44 -0.66 -3.08 7.42
C ALA A 44 -1.39 -4.40 7.14
N VAL A 45 -1.13 -5.03 6.00
CA VAL A 45 -1.71 -6.34 5.63
C VAL A 45 -1.24 -7.42 6.60
N GLN A 46 0.04 -7.45 6.95
CA GLN A 46 0.56 -8.39 7.95
C GLN A 46 -0.07 -8.17 9.33
N HIS A 47 -0.31 -6.91 9.71
CA HIS A 47 -0.98 -6.56 10.96
C HIS A 47 -2.45 -7.02 10.95
N ALA A 48 -3.17 -6.85 9.85
CA ALA A 48 -4.53 -7.38 9.70
C ALA A 48 -4.58 -8.90 9.90
N ARG A 49 -3.66 -9.65 9.27
CA ARG A 49 -3.55 -11.11 9.49
C ARG A 49 -3.27 -11.47 10.94
N ARG A 50 -2.31 -10.80 11.58
CA ARG A 50 -1.99 -11.03 13.01
C ARG A 50 -3.20 -10.70 13.90
N SER A 51 -3.93 -9.63 13.57
CA SER A 51 -5.15 -9.23 14.27
C SER A 51 -6.25 -10.29 14.13
N ALA A 52 -6.43 -10.87 12.94
CA ALA A 52 -7.41 -11.93 12.70
C ALA A 52 -7.14 -13.15 13.60
N VAL A 53 -5.88 -13.62 13.61
CA VAL A 53 -5.44 -14.76 14.43
C VAL A 53 -5.53 -14.46 15.93
N ALA A 54 -5.05 -13.29 16.36
CA ALA A 54 -5.02 -12.93 17.77
C ALA A 54 -6.43 -12.74 18.37
N SER A 55 -7.35 -12.17 17.60
CA SER A 55 -8.72 -11.95 18.06
C SER A 55 -9.67 -13.10 17.79
N ARG A 56 -9.24 -14.10 17.01
CA ARG A 56 -10.09 -15.19 16.48
C ARG A 56 -11.34 -14.66 15.78
N ARG A 57 -11.16 -13.61 14.97
CA ARG A 57 -12.22 -12.96 14.19
C ARG A 57 -11.75 -12.72 12.76
N PHE A 58 -12.68 -12.56 11.84
CA PHE A 58 -12.36 -12.11 10.50
C PHE A 58 -11.78 -10.70 10.53
N SER A 59 -10.67 -10.49 9.82
CA SER A 59 -10.10 -9.16 9.59
C SER A 59 -10.15 -8.83 8.11
N CYS A 60 -10.61 -7.64 7.77
CA CYS A 60 -10.72 -7.19 6.40
C CYS A 60 -9.66 -6.14 6.09
N VAL A 61 -9.06 -6.28 4.93
CA VAL A 61 -8.21 -5.26 4.31
C VAL A 61 -9.00 -4.67 3.17
N ASN A 62 -9.48 -3.44 3.35
CA ASN A 62 -10.16 -2.70 2.31
C ASN A 62 -9.14 -1.87 1.51
N VAL A 63 -9.06 -2.11 0.21
CA VAL A 63 -8.14 -1.44 -0.69
C VAL A 63 -8.95 -0.56 -1.64
N THR A 64 -8.75 0.75 -1.53
CA THR A 64 -9.24 1.73 -2.49
C THR A 64 -8.08 2.05 -3.42
N ALA A 65 -8.09 1.45 -4.61
CA ALA A 65 -7.09 1.75 -5.64
C ALA A 65 -7.20 3.21 -6.07
N GLY A 66 -6.06 3.84 -6.33
CA GLY A 66 -6.03 5.28 -6.60
C GLY A 66 -4.61 5.82 -6.64
N THR A 67 -4.52 7.13 -6.84
CA THR A 67 -3.24 7.86 -6.88
C THR A 67 -3.25 8.97 -5.85
N GLY A 68 -2.13 9.19 -5.17
CA GLY A 68 -2.07 10.11 -4.03
C GLY A 68 -3.08 9.75 -2.94
N SER A 69 -3.64 10.76 -2.28
CA SER A 69 -4.57 10.57 -1.16
C SER A 69 -5.82 9.72 -1.46
N ALA A 70 -6.14 9.44 -2.72
CA ALA A 70 -7.22 8.53 -3.10
C ALA A 70 -6.84 7.04 -2.99
N GLY A 71 -5.54 6.71 -3.01
CA GLY A 71 -5.04 5.34 -2.82
C GLY A 71 -4.96 5.01 -1.33
N ILE A 72 -5.84 4.15 -0.83
CA ILE A 72 -5.97 3.89 0.62
C ILE A 72 -6.01 2.37 0.88
N VAL A 73 -5.26 1.94 1.88
CA VAL A 73 -5.41 0.61 2.51
C VAL A 73 -5.91 0.80 3.92
N ALA A 74 -7.10 0.28 4.22
CA ALA A 74 -7.75 0.41 5.51
C ALA A 74 -8.04 -0.96 6.11
N ILE A 75 -7.85 -1.11 7.43
CA ILE A 75 -8.06 -2.40 8.11
C ILE A 75 -9.26 -2.35 9.08
N PHE A 76 -10.06 -3.39 9.03
CA PHE A 76 -11.28 -3.55 9.81
C PHE A 76 -11.40 -4.98 10.34
N ARG A 77 -12.32 -5.18 11.28
CA ARG A 77 -12.67 -6.46 11.89
C ARG A 77 -14.17 -6.66 11.88
N ASP A 78 -14.57 -7.92 11.76
CA ASP A 78 -15.90 -8.38 12.13
C ASP A 78 -16.00 -8.70 13.63
N THR A 79 -17.02 -8.17 14.30
CA THR A 79 -17.27 -8.41 15.72
C THR A 79 -18.06 -9.69 15.99
N ALA A 80 -18.67 -10.31 14.96
CA ALA A 80 -19.43 -11.54 15.09
C ALA A 80 -18.53 -12.77 15.30
N ALA A 81 -19.02 -13.78 16.02
CA ALA A 81 -18.26 -15.00 16.26
C ALA A 81 -18.17 -15.76 14.93
N PRO A 82 -17.02 -16.36 14.58
CA PRO A 82 -16.82 -16.92 13.24
C PRO A 82 -17.87 -17.97 12.86
N GLU A 83 -18.37 -18.74 13.84
CA GLU A 83 -19.44 -19.73 13.69
C GLU A 83 -20.84 -19.13 13.40
N ALA A 84 -21.04 -17.84 13.62
CA ALA A 84 -22.29 -17.12 13.39
C ALA A 84 -22.25 -16.21 12.15
N VAL A 85 -21.12 -16.17 11.42
CA VAL A 85 -20.94 -15.30 10.27
C VAL A 85 -21.49 -15.95 9.00
N GLY A 86 -22.66 -15.50 8.56
CA GLY A 86 -23.17 -15.82 7.21
C GLY A 86 -22.53 -14.95 6.11
N ALA A 87 -22.13 -13.73 6.45
CA ALA A 87 -21.39 -12.81 5.59
C ALA A 87 -20.48 -11.93 6.45
N VAL A 88 -19.21 -11.78 6.06
CA VAL A 88 -18.22 -11.01 6.83
C VAL A 88 -18.58 -9.53 6.79
N ASN A 89 -18.80 -8.94 7.97
CA ASN A 89 -19.11 -7.52 8.10
C ASN A 89 -17.93 -6.75 8.71
N CYS A 90 -17.25 -6.00 7.87
CA CYS A 90 -16.03 -5.27 8.18
C CYS A 90 -16.31 -3.90 8.81
N ALA A 91 -17.06 -3.86 9.93
CA ALA A 91 -17.56 -2.61 10.49
C ALA A 91 -16.62 -1.94 11.51
N THR A 92 -15.75 -2.70 12.20
CA THR A 92 -14.95 -2.16 13.30
C THR A 92 -13.53 -1.86 12.86
N ALA A 93 -13.10 -0.60 12.94
CA ALA A 93 -11.74 -0.20 12.58
C ALA A 93 -10.69 -0.83 13.51
N ILE A 94 -9.59 -1.34 12.94
CA ILE A 94 -8.43 -1.81 13.70
C ILE A 94 -7.34 -0.74 13.62
N ALA A 95 -6.92 -0.17 14.74
CA ALA A 95 -5.82 0.79 14.71
C ALA A 95 -4.51 0.12 14.25
N LEU A 96 -3.78 0.80 13.35
CA LEU A 96 -2.42 0.41 12.97
C LEU A 96 -1.44 0.84 14.07
N PRO A 97 -0.38 0.07 14.35
CA PRO A 97 0.65 0.46 15.31
C PRO A 97 1.34 1.77 14.92
N VAL A 98 1.49 1.99 13.61
CA VAL A 98 1.96 3.24 13.01
C VAL A 98 0.93 3.67 11.98
N PRO A 99 0.03 4.60 12.32
CA PRO A 99 -0.93 5.18 11.38
C PRO A 99 -0.24 5.82 10.16
N GLY A 100 -0.86 5.72 8.99
CA GLY A 100 -0.38 6.40 7.80
C GLY A 100 -0.35 7.92 7.98
N LYS A 101 0.80 8.54 7.67
CA LYS A 101 0.95 9.99 7.74
C LYS A 101 -0.01 10.65 6.74
N GLY A 102 -0.84 11.58 7.22
CA GLY A 102 -1.80 12.30 6.38
C GLY A 102 -3.10 11.54 6.09
N CYS A 103 -3.32 10.37 6.70
CA CYS A 103 -4.60 9.67 6.63
C CYS A 103 -5.66 10.32 7.53
N ALA A 104 -6.93 10.18 7.13
CA ALA A 104 -8.07 10.67 7.89
C ALA A 104 -8.34 9.83 9.16
N SER A 105 -7.85 8.59 9.21
CA SER A 105 -8.09 7.65 10.32
C SER A 105 -6.85 6.83 10.66
N THR A 106 -6.78 6.34 11.89
CA THR A 106 -5.65 5.58 12.43
C THR A 106 -5.59 4.13 11.94
N ASN A 107 -6.61 3.66 11.25
CA ASN A 107 -6.66 2.31 10.66
C ASN A 107 -6.27 2.30 9.17
N GLN A 108 -5.66 3.38 8.68
CA GLN A 108 -5.37 3.58 7.26
C GLN A 108 -3.89 3.81 6.98
N VAL A 109 -3.48 3.37 5.79
CA VAL A 109 -2.25 3.79 5.10
C VAL A 109 -2.69 4.43 3.79
N CYS A 110 -2.21 5.64 3.50
CA CYS A 110 -2.65 6.46 2.37
C CYS A 110 -1.46 6.77 1.48
N ALA A 111 -1.65 6.67 0.17
CA ALA A 111 -0.56 6.85 -0.78
C ALA A 111 -0.10 8.32 -0.80
N PRO A 112 1.23 8.58 -0.74
CA PRO A 112 1.78 9.91 -0.96
C PRO A 112 1.47 10.43 -2.37
N ASN A 113 1.55 11.75 -2.55
CA ASN A 113 1.30 12.37 -3.85
C ASN A 113 2.21 11.81 -4.95
N GLY A 114 1.63 11.42 -6.08
CA GLY A 114 2.37 10.82 -7.19
C GLY A 114 2.62 9.32 -7.06
N VAL A 115 2.31 8.70 -5.91
CA VAL A 115 2.35 7.24 -5.73
C VAL A 115 1.00 6.65 -6.10
N THR A 116 1.00 5.56 -6.86
CA THR A 116 -0.22 4.85 -7.25
C THR A 116 -0.35 3.53 -6.50
N LEU A 117 -1.55 3.23 -6.05
CA LEU A 117 -1.92 1.96 -5.41
C LEU A 117 -2.93 1.23 -6.32
N GLY A 118 -2.66 -0.04 -6.60
CA GLY A 118 -3.58 -0.95 -7.27
C GLY A 118 -3.79 -2.24 -6.49
N GLY A 119 -4.77 -3.03 -6.94
CA GLY A 119 -5.15 -4.29 -6.32
C GLY A 119 -6.57 -4.28 -5.75
N GLY A 120 -6.91 -5.35 -5.04
CA GLY A 120 -8.25 -5.58 -4.49
C GLY A 120 -8.25 -5.81 -2.98
N SER A 121 -9.41 -5.57 -2.38
CA SER A 121 -9.67 -5.89 -0.98
C SER A 121 -9.58 -7.40 -0.72
N LEU A 122 -9.22 -7.77 0.50
CA LEU A 122 -9.14 -9.17 0.92
C LEU A 122 -9.60 -9.34 2.38
N ILE A 123 -9.90 -10.57 2.76
CA ILE A 123 -10.32 -10.92 4.10
C ILE A 123 -9.39 -12.01 4.63
N PHE A 124 -8.97 -11.87 5.88
CA PHE A 124 -8.31 -12.92 6.64
C PHE A 124 -9.30 -13.62 7.57
N ASP A 125 -9.32 -14.95 7.53
CA ASP A 125 -10.05 -15.77 8.48
C ASP A 125 -9.35 -15.82 9.85
N PRO A 126 -10.00 -16.37 10.90
CA PRO A 126 -9.39 -16.54 12.23
C PRO A 126 -8.14 -17.42 12.26
N LEU A 127 -7.88 -18.20 11.21
CA LEU A 127 -6.69 -19.05 11.05
C LEU A 127 -5.56 -18.32 10.29
N GLY A 128 -5.82 -17.10 9.81
CA GLY A 128 -4.88 -16.27 9.06
C GLY A 128 -4.76 -16.63 7.59
N ARG A 129 -5.72 -17.36 7.01
CA ARG A 129 -5.85 -17.65 5.58
C ARG A 129 -6.59 -16.52 4.87
N SER A 130 -6.30 -16.31 3.58
CA SER A 130 -7.03 -15.35 2.76
C SER A 130 -8.29 -15.99 2.21
N VAL A 131 -9.43 -15.34 2.41
CA VAL A 131 -10.77 -15.82 2.02
C VAL A 131 -11.56 -14.72 1.30
N THR A 132 -12.51 -15.10 0.45
CA THR A 132 -13.46 -14.17 -0.19
C THR A 132 -14.81 -14.14 0.53
N ALA A 133 -15.13 -15.22 1.25
CA ALA A 133 -16.31 -15.38 2.09
C ALA A 133 -15.95 -16.36 3.24
N PRO A 134 -16.80 -16.51 4.27
CA PRO A 134 -16.57 -17.53 5.30
C PRO A 134 -16.34 -18.90 4.64
N ASP A 135 -15.27 -19.59 5.05
CA ASP A 135 -14.85 -20.91 4.55
C ASP A 135 -14.56 -21.02 3.04
N VAL A 136 -14.46 -19.92 2.30
CA VAL A 136 -14.09 -19.90 0.87
C VAL A 136 -12.73 -19.26 0.68
N LEU A 137 -11.72 -20.10 0.40
CA LEU A 137 -10.37 -19.64 0.10
C LEU A 137 -10.34 -18.69 -1.11
N ALA A 138 -9.59 -17.60 -0.96
CA ALA A 138 -9.34 -16.67 -2.05
C ALA A 138 -8.34 -17.26 -3.06
N ALA A 139 -8.28 -16.66 -4.25
CA ALA A 139 -7.11 -16.77 -5.11
C ALA A 139 -5.94 -15.95 -4.53
N VAL A 140 -4.76 -16.06 -5.13
CA VAL A 140 -3.65 -15.16 -4.81
C VAL A 140 -4.08 -13.72 -5.06
N VAL A 141 -3.97 -12.88 -4.04
CA VAL A 141 -4.27 -11.44 -4.14
C VAL A 141 -2.97 -10.68 -4.37
N THR A 142 -2.98 -9.75 -5.32
CA THR A 142 -1.84 -8.89 -5.61
C THR A 142 -2.21 -7.43 -5.38
N LEU A 143 -1.33 -6.72 -4.64
CA LEU A 143 -1.39 -5.28 -4.47
C LEU A 143 -0.17 -4.67 -5.15
N THR A 144 -0.39 -3.59 -5.88
CA THR A 144 0.66 -2.93 -6.66
C THR A 144 0.91 -1.53 -6.13
N VAL A 145 2.19 -1.13 -6.11
CA VAL A 145 2.61 0.24 -5.82
C VAL A 145 3.46 0.72 -7.00
N SER A 146 3.22 1.93 -7.48
CA SER A 146 3.98 2.50 -8.61
C SER A 146 5.49 2.34 -8.45
N ASN A 147 6.15 1.83 -9.49
CA ASN A 147 7.61 1.65 -9.55
C ASN A 147 8.19 0.75 -8.45
N GLN A 148 7.36 -0.10 -7.82
CA GLN A 148 7.77 -1.07 -6.81
C GLN A 148 7.41 -2.49 -7.21
N THR A 149 7.99 -3.46 -6.50
CA THR A 149 7.62 -4.87 -6.65
C THR A 149 6.27 -5.15 -6.00
N ASP A 150 5.47 -5.95 -6.69
CA ASP A 150 4.14 -6.34 -6.25
C ASP A 150 4.18 -6.99 -4.86
N ILE A 151 3.15 -6.69 -4.07
CA ILE A 151 2.89 -7.35 -2.79
C ILE A 151 1.90 -8.46 -3.08
N THR A 152 2.29 -9.71 -2.84
CA THR A 152 1.41 -10.86 -3.12
C THR A 152 1.04 -11.59 -1.83
N ILE A 153 -0.22 -11.99 -1.74
CA ILE A 153 -0.78 -12.68 -0.58
C ILE A 153 -1.16 -14.09 -0.98
N GLN A 154 -0.51 -15.08 -0.37
CA GLN A 154 -0.80 -16.49 -0.61
C GLN A 154 -2.05 -16.91 0.17
N PRO A 155 -3.04 -17.58 -0.46
CA PRO A 155 -4.32 -17.82 0.19
C PRO A 155 -4.28 -18.78 1.38
N GLU A 156 -3.57 -19.90 1.27
CA GLU A 156 -3.55 -20.93 2.32
C GLU A 156 -2.81 -20.52 3.58
N THR A 157 -1.77 -19.69 3.44
CA THR A 157 -0.93 -19.28 4.56
C THR A 157 -1.20 -17.85 5.01
N GLY A 158 -1.84 -17.03 4.17
CA GLY A 158 -1.90 -15.58 4.31
C GLY A 158 -0.52 -14.91 4.30
N TYR A 159 0.51 -15.60 3.76
CA TYR A 159 1.86 -15.06 3.69
C TYR A 159 1.92 -13.88 2.73
N VAL A 160 2.58 -12.81 3.17
CA VAL A 160 2.67 -11.53 2.43
C VAL A 160 4.12 -11.32 1.99
N GLN A 161 4.39 -11.38 0.68
CA GLN A 161 5.71 -11.19 0.08
C GLN A 161 5.79 -9.89 -0.72
#